data_AF-A0A7C5YN58-F1
#
_entry.id   AF-A0A7C5YN58-F1
#
_cell.length_a   1.000
_cell.length_b   1.000
_cell.length_c   1.000
_cell.angle_alpha   90.00
_cell.angle_beta   90.00
_cell.angle_gamma   90.00
#
_symmetry.space_group_name_H-M   'P 1'
#
loop_
_entity.id
_entity.type
_entity.pdbx_description
1 polymer ?
#
loop_
_entity_poly.entity_id
_entity_poly.type
_entity_poly.pdbx_seq_one_letter_code
_entity_poly.pdbx_strand_id
1 'polypeptide(L)'
;MSVDKKLRMMREVLVAALFGVLGIIVPVLFHIVGLGRVFLPMHLPILAAGFFVSPVIAAAVGFVTPWASSFLTGMPPLPTAVLMSIELPVLSAVASLCYRTFGRWVQRSIKGGKIFAVLSSTIIAIVAQIIVDLTLLATVVAPL
;
A
#
# COMPACT_ATOMS: atom_id res chain seq x y z
N MET A 1 25.30 4.47 -13.86
CA MET A 1 23.86 4.85 -13.85
C MET A 1 23.76 6.32 -14.23
N SER A 2 22.91 6.71 -15.20
CA SER A 2 22.81 8.11 -15.62
C SER A 2 22.22 9.00 -14.52
N VAL A 3 22.57 10.30 -14.53
CA VAL A 3 22.11 11.31 -13.55
C VAL A 3 20.58 11.34 -13.48
N ASP A 4 19.90 11.29 -14.63
CA ASP A 4 18.43 11.29 -14.70
C ASP A 4 17.79 10.08 -14.02
N LYS A 5 18.43 8.91 -14.13
CA LYS A 5 17.95 7.69 -13.48
C LYS A 5 18.09 7.80 -11.96
N LYS A 6 19.17 8.42 -11.48
CA LYS A 6 19.38 8.68 -10.04
C LYS A 6 18.33 9.65 -9.48
N LEU A 7 18.06 10.75 -10.17
CA LEU A 7 17.05 11.73 -9.76
C LEU A 7 15.64 11.14 -9.69
N ARG A 8 15.26 10.33 -10.69
CA ARG A 8 13.98 9.61 -10.67
C ARG A 8 13.87 8.66 -9.47
N MET A 9 14.92 7.88 -9.21
CA MET A 9 14.95 6.97 -8.07
C MET A 9 14.81 7.72 -6.75
N MET A 10 15.55 8.82 -6.55
CA MET A 10 15.45 9.64 -5.34
C MET A 10 14.03 10.17 -5.12
N ARG A 11 13.38 10.66 -6.18
CA ARG A 11 12.00 11.12 -6.11
C ARG A 11 11.04 9.99 -5.72
N GLU A 12 11.17 8.81 -6.32
CA GLU A 12 10.33 7.67 -5.97
C GLU A 12 10.53 7.23 -4.51
N VAL A 13 11.79 7.20 -4.02
CA VAL A 13 12.09 6.89 -2.62
C VAL A 13 11.47 7.92 -1.67
N LEU A 14 11.55 9.21 -1.97
CA LEU A 14 10.95 10.26 -1.15
C LEU A 14 9.43 10.14 -1.07
N VAL A 15 8.78 9.88 -2.20
CA VAL A 15 7.32 9.66 -2.24
C VAL A 15 6.95 8.40 -1.47
N ALA A 16 7.69 7.30 -1.64
CA ALA A 16 7.48 6.09 -0.87
C ALA A 16 7.62 6.33 0.63
N ALA A 17 8.69 7.02 1.07
CA ALA A 17 8.89 7.36 2.47
C ALA A 17 7.73 8.19 3.05
N LEU A 18 7.21 9.17 2.30
CA LEU A 18 6.03 9.94 2.71
C LEU A 18 4.82 9.04 2.96
N PHE A 19 4.52 8.13 2.03
CA PHE A 19 3.41 7.18 2.20
C PHE A 19 3.68 6.14 3.29
N GLY A 20 4.93 5.73 3.50
CA GLY A 20 5.32 4.88 4.63
C GLY A 20 5.02 5.56 5.97
N VAL A 21 5.38 6.84 6.11
CA VAL A 21 5.06 7.64 7.30
C VAL A 21 3.54 7.77 7.48
N LEU A 22 2.78 8.01 6.41
CA LEU A 22 1.31 7.99 6.47
C LEU A 22 0.77 6.61 6.88
N GLY A 23 1.40 5.53 6.42
CA GLY A 23 1.11 4.16 6.81
C GLY A 23 1.32 3.87 8.30
N ILE A 24 2.15 4.67 8.98
CA ILE A 24 2.35 4.60 10.44
C ILE A 24 1.36 5.51 11.17
N ILE A 25 1.21 6.76 10.71
CA ILE A 25 0.41 7.79 11.41
C ILE A 25 -1.09 7.49 11.33
N VAL A 26 -1.59 7.10 10.15
CA VAL A 26 -3.03 6.88 9.94
C VAL A 26 -3.59 5.81 10.88
N PRO A 27 -2.97 4.62 11.04
CA PRO A 27 -3.41 3.63 12.02
C PRO A 27 -3.45 4.13 13.45
N VAL A 28 -2.43 4.88 13.86
CA VAL A 28 -2.36 5.42 15.22
C VAL A 28 -3.52 6.38 15.47
N LEU A 29 -3.82 7.28 14.52
CA LEU A 29 -4.96 8.18 14.62
C LEU A 29 -6.29 7.42 14.72
N PHE A 30 -6.51 6.41 13.87
CA PHE A 30 -7.73 5.61 13.92
C PHE A 30 -7.85 4.80 15.22
N HIS A 31 -6.73 4.34 15.79
CA HIS A 31 -6.71 3.65 17.07
C HIS A 31 -7.09 4.57 18.22
N ILE A 32 -6.56 5.81 18.25
CA ILE A 32 -6.88 6.81 19.28
C ILE A 32 -8.38 7.15 19.31
N VAL A 33 -9.04 7.19 18.15
CA VAL A 33 -10.48 7.51 18.03
C VAL A 33 -11.37 6.25 18.20
N GLY A 34 -10.80 5.09 18.51
CA GLY A 34 -11.54 3.84 18.73
C GLY A 34 -12.04 3.13 17.46
N LEU A 35 -11.61 3.57 16.27
CA LEU A 35 -12.00 3.03 14.96
C LEU A 35 -10.98 2.05 14.37
N GLY A 36 -9.88 1.76 15.07
CA GLY A 36 -8.78 0.95 14.57
C GLY A 36 -9.11 -0.51 14.23
N ARG A 37 -10.27 -1.04 14.65
CA ARG A 37 -10.74 -2.40 14.33
C ARG A 37 -11.60 -2.50 13.07
N VAL A 38 -12.15 -1.38 12.59
CA VAL A 38 -13.12 -1.36 11.48
C VAL A 38 -12.45 -1.03 10.14
N PHE A 39 -11.35 -0.27 10.18
CA PHE A 39 -10.60 0.13 8.99
C PHE A 39 -9.22 -0.49 8.99
N LEU A 40 -8.72 -0.79 7.79
CA LEU A 40 -7.37 -1.28 7.49
C LEU A 40 -6.43 -0.09 7.27
N PRO A 41 -6.05 0.65 8.32
CA PRO A 41 -5.64 2.03 8.15
C PRO A 41 -4.21 2.13 7.59
N MET A 42 -3.46 1.03 7.67
CA MET A 42 -2.08 0.91 7.19
C MET A 42 -2.00 0.47 5.73
N HIS A 43 -2.95 -0.38 5.29
CA HIS A 43 -2.98 -0.90 3.93
C HIS A 43 -3.25 0.21 2.92
N LEU A 44 -4.16 1.14 3.23
CA LEU A 44 -4.54 2.22 2.32
C LEU A 44 -3.37 3.14 1.93
N PRO A 45 -2.59 3.72 2.87
CA PRO A 45 -1.43 4.54 2.50
C PRO A 45 -0.38 3.79 1.69
N ILE A 46 -0.10 2.52 2.03
CA ILE A 46 0.92 1.72 1.36
C ILE A 46 0.49 1.30 -0.05
N LEU A 47 -0.78 0.95 -0.22
CA LEU A 47 -1.35 0.65 -1.52
C LEU A 47 -1.37 1.89 -2.42
N ALA A 48 -1.71 3.05 -1.83
CA ALA A 48 -1.68 4.33 -2.52
C ALA A 48 -0.27 4.67 -3.01
N ALA A 49 0.78 4.37 -2.21
CA ALA A 49 2.17 4.53 -2.62
C ALA A 49 2.47 3.84 -3.96
N GLY A 50 1.91 2.64 -4.16
CA GLY A 50 2.05 1.85 -5.39
C GLY A 50 1.70 2.62 -6.67
N PHE A 51 0.74 3.54 -6.63
CA PHE A 51 0.34 4.33 -7.79
C PHE A 51 1.38 5.38 -8.21
N PHE A 52 2.21 5.83 -7.27
CA PHE A 52 3.15 6.94 -7.49
C PHE A 52 4.59 6.49 -7.72
N VAL A 53 4.96 5.27 -7.28
CA VAL A 53 6.34 4.77 -7.33
C VAL A 53 6.44 3.52 -8.21
N SER A 54 7.66 3.05 -8.47
CA SER A 54 7.88 1.81 -9.24
C SER A 54 7.55 0.57 -8.42
N PRO A 55 7.21 -0.58 -9.05
CA PRO A 55 6.81 -1.78 -8.31
C PRO A 55 7.85 -2.24 -7.29
N VAL A 56 9.13 -2.07 -7.59
CA VAL A 56 10.24 -2.40 -6.68
C VAL A 56 10.25 -1.49 -5.45
N ILE A 57 10.07 -0.18 -5.65
CA ILE A 57 10.02 0.78 -4.54
C ILE A 57 8.72 0.64 -3.74
N ALA A 58 7.61 0.31 -4.40
CA ALA A 58 6.33 0.00 -3.76
C ALA A 58 6.46 -1.23 -2.85
N ALA A 59 7.03 -2.33 -3.38
CA ALA A 59 7.31 -3.53 -2.60
C ALA A 59 8.20 -3.22 -1.40
N ALA A 60 9.28 -2.47 -1.61
CA ALA A 60 10.22 -2.12 -0.54
C ALA A 60 9.54 -1.33 0.58
N VAL A 61 8.73 -0.32 0.27
CA VAL A 61 8.01 0.43 1.31
C VAL A 61 6.94 -0.42 1.99
N GLY A 62 6.24 -1.27 1.23
CA GLY A 62 5.26 -2.20 1.80
C GLY A 62 5.88 -3.21 2.76
N PHE A 63 7.11 -3.65 2.49
CA PHE A 63 7.87 -4.52 3.39
C PHE A 63 8.31 -3.79 4.65
N VAL A 64 8.92 -2.61 4.49
CA VAL A 64 9.59 -1.90 5.60
C VAL A 64 8.59 -1.26 6.56
N THR A 65 7.43 -0.78 6.08
CA THR A 65 6.53 0.04 6.90
C THR A 65 5.94 -0.72 8.10
N PRO A 66 5.46 -1.99 7.98
CA PRO A 66 4.98 -2.77 9.12
C PRO A 66 6.00 -2.87 10.24
N TRP A 67 7.25 -3.20 9.89
CA TRP A 67 8.36 -3.28 10.85
C TRP A 67 8.63 -1.94 11.53
N ALA A 68 8.73 -0.87 10.74
CA ALA A 68 8.94 0.47 11.27
C ALA A 68 7.80 0.88 12.22
N SER A 69 6.55 0.64 11.83
CA SER A 69 5.38 0.92 12.66
C SER A 69 5.42 0.15 13.98
N SER A 70 5.66 -1.17 13.91
CA SER A 70 5.69 -2.03 15.10
C SER A 70 6.75 -1.62 16.10
N PHE A 71 7.96 -1.29 15.63
CA PHE A 71 9.04 -0.86 16.51
C PHE A 71 8.84 0.55 17.08
N LEU A 72 8.22 1.45 16.32
CA LEU A 72 8.01 2.84 16.77
C LEU A 72 6.77 3.03 17.64
N THR A 73 5.71 2.26 17.38
CA THR A 73 4.39 2.50 17.99
C THR A 73 3.87 1.33 18.81
N GLY A 74 4.53 0.17 18.74
CA GLY A 74 4.01 -1.09 19.27
C GLY A 74 2.91 -1.72 18.42
N MET A 75 2.50 -1.09 17.31
CA MET A 75 1.47 -1.56 16.40
C MET A 75 1.95 -1.59 14.93
N PRO A 76 1.62 -2.61 14.13
CA PRO A 76 0.88 -3.82 14.52
C PRO A 76 1.72 -4.72 15.45
N PRO A 77 1.11 -5.62 16.25
CA PRO A 77 1.84 -6.61 17.02
C PRO A 77 2.78 -7.43 16.13
N LEU A 78 3.93 -7.87 16.64
CA LEU A 78 4.95 -8.54 15.82
C LEU A 78 4.45 -9.71 14.96
N PRO A 79 3.56 -10.62 15.43
CA PRO A 79 3.03 -11.69 14.58
C PRO A 79 2.26 -11.15 13.37
N THR A 80 1.45 -10.11 13.58
CA THR A 80 0.72 -9.42 12.52
C THR A 80 1.67 -8.64 11.61
N ALA A 81 2.71 -8.00 12.17
CA ALA A 81 3.71 -7.27 11.41
C ALA A 81 4.46 -8.18 10.42
N VAL A 82 4.77 -9.42 10.83
CA VAL A 82 5.39 -10.44 9.96
C VAL A 82 4.47 -10.75 8.78
N LEU A 83 3.19 -11.05 9.03
CA LEU A 83 2.22 -11.34 7.96
C LEU A 83 2.04 -10.15 7.02
N MET A 84 1.84 -8.95 7.59
CA MET A 84 1.69 -7.72 6.81
C MET A 84 2.94 -7.39 5.99
N SER A 85 4.15 -7.72 6.50
CA SER A 85 5.39 -7.54 5.76
C SER A 85 5.53 -8.48 4.56
N ILE A 86 4.74 -9.55 4.47
CA ILE A 86 4.68 -10.44 3.30
C ILE A 86 3.58 -9.96 2.34
N GLU A 87 2.42 -9.58 2.87
CA GLU A 87 1.25 -9.19 2.08
C GLU A 87 1.39 -7.82 1.42
N LEU A 88 1.74 -6.78 2.18
CA LEU A 88 1.82 -5.39 1.71
C LEU A 88 2.82 -5.15 0.56
N PRO A 89 4.01 -5.76 0.53
CA PRO A 89 4.90 -5.64 -0.62
C PRO A 89 4.24 -6.14 -1.90
N VAL A 90 3.56 -7.29 -1.84
CA VAL A 90 2.91 -7.90 -3.00
C VAL A 90 1.77 -7.01 -3.48
N LEU A 91 0.91 -6.59 -2.56
CA LEU A 91 -0.27 -5.76 -2.85
C LEU A 91 0.11 -4.41 -3.47
N SER A 92 1.06 -3.69 -2.87
CA SER A 92 1.52 -2.38 -3.38
C SER A 92 2.28 -2.50 -4.71
N ALA A 93 3.06 -3.57 -4.90
CA ALA A 93 3.72 -3.85 -6.17
C ALA A 93 2.71 -4.16 -7.27
N VAL A 94 1.70 -5.00 -6.98
CA VAL A 94 0.62 -5.32 -7.91
C VAL A 94 -0.16 -4.05 -8.27
N ALA A 95 -0.52 -3.22 -7.29
CA ALA A 95 -1.16 -1.92 -7.55
C ALA A 95 -0.31 -1.04 -8.49
N SER A 96 1.01 -0.98 -8.27
CA SER A 96 1.94 -0.27 -9.15
C SER A 96 2.00 -0.83 -10.57
N LEU A 97 2.06 -2.16 -10.69
CA LEU A 97 2.07 -2.88 -11.97
C LEU A 97 0.77 -2.62 -12.73
N CYS A 98 -0.38 -2.86 -12.10
CA CYS A 98 -1.70 -2.61 -12.66
C CYS A 98 -1.84 -1.17 -13.12
N TYR A 99 -1.45 -0.19 -12.31
CA TYR A 99 -1.52 1.21 -12.71
C TYR A 99 -0.66 1.52 -13.94
N ARG A 100 0.55 0.95 -14.01
CA ARG A 100 1.46 1.18 -15.13
C ARG A 100 1.05 0.43 -16.40
N THR A 101 0.39 -0.72 -16.30
CA THR A 101 -0.10 -1.50 -17.45
C THR A 101 -1.45 -0.99 -17.94
N PHE A 102 -2.44 -0.91 -17.06
CA PHE A 102 -3.79 -0.43 -17.37
C PHE A 102 -3.81 1.07 -17.66
N GLY A 103 -3.05 1.87 -16.91
CA GLY A 103 -2.93 3.31 -17.16
C GLY A 103 -2.39 3.61 -18.55
N ARG A 104 -1.45 2.81 -19.08
CA ARG A 104 -0.96 2.98 -20.46
C ARG A 104 -2.01 2.66 -21.53
N TRP A 105 -2.97 1.79 -21.22
CA TRP A 105 -4.08 1.44 -22.11
C TRP A 105 -5.16 2.52 -22.06
N VAL A 106 -5.59 2.90 -20.86
CA VAL A 106 -6.61 3.94 -20.62
C VAL A 106 -6.14 5.34 -21.05
N GLN A 107 -4.86 5.69 -20.83
CA GLN A 107 -4.28 6.97 -21.24
C GLN A 107 -4.21 7.13 -22.77
N ARG A 108 -4.09 6.03 -23.52
CA ARG A 108 -4.14 6.08 -24.99
C ARG A 108 -5.55 6.32 -25.51
N SER A 109 -6.56 5.85 -24.78
CA SER A 109 -7.96 5.90 -25.23
C SER A 109 -8.73 7.15 -24.76
N ILE A 110 -8.34 7.80 -23.65
CA ILE A 110 -9.15 8.87 -23.04
C ILE A 110 -8.30 10.09 -22.63
N LYS A 111 -8.65 11.29 -23.11
CA LYS A 111 -8.14 12.57 -22.58
C LYS A 111 -8.58 12.72 -21.11
N GLY A 112 -7.64 12.72 -20.18
CA GLY A 112 -7.93 12.70 -18.73
C GLY A 112 -7.84 11.31 -18.09
N GLY A 113 -7.53 10.27 -18.87
CA GLY A 113 -7.48 8.86 -18.41
C GLY A 113 -6.50 8.56 -17.28
N LYS A 114 -5.58 9.49 -16.94
CA LYS A 114 -4.70 9.39 -15.77
C LYS A 114 -5.50 9.28 -14.47
N ILE A 115 -6.47 10.18 -14.27
CA ILE A 115 -7.24 10.26 -13.02
C ILE A 115 -8.17 9.04 -12.92
N PHE A 116 -8.83 8.69 -14.03
CA PHE A 116 -9.72 7.53 -14.09
C PHE A 116 -8.97 6.20 -13.85
N ALA A 117 -7.75 6.07 -14.38
CA ALA A 117 -6.91 4.90 -14.15
C ALA A 117 -6.41 4.82 -12.69
N VAL A 118 -6.09 5.95 -12.05
CA VAL A 118 -5.76 5.97 -10.62
C VAL A 118 -6.97 5.52 -9.81
N LEU A 119 -8.15 6.11 -10.06
CA LEU A 119 -9.37 5.80 -9.32
C LEU A 119 -9.77 4.33 -9.47
N SER A 120 -9.80 3.79 -10.71
CA SER A 120 -10.19 2.41 -10.95
C SER A 120 -9.21 1.42 -10.32
N SER A 121 -7.90 1.63 -10.47
CA SER A 121 -6.89 0.77 -9.86
C SER A 121 -6.87 0.87 -8.33
N THR A 122 -7.17 2.05 -7.77
CA THR A 122 -7.34 2.23 -6.32
C THR A 122 -8.54 1.46 -5.80
N ILE A 123 -9.70 1.55 -6.47
CA ILE A 123 -10.90 0.80 -6.08
C ILE A 123 -10.65 -0.71 -6.15
N ILE A 124 -10.04 -1.21 -7.24
CA ILE A 124 -9.71 -2.63 -7.39
C ILE A 124 -8.80 -3.10 -6.26
N ALA A 125 -7.77 -2.32 -5.95
CA ALA A 125 -6.80 -2.68 -4.92
C ALA A 125 -7.43 -2.66 -3.51
N ILE A 126 -8.31 -1.70 -3.22
CA ILE A 126 -9.09 -1.65 -1.97
C ILE A 126 -10.03 -2.85 -1.87
N VAL A 127 -10.75 -3.18 -2.93
CA VAL A 127 -11.67 -4.33 -2.95
C VAL A 127 -10.90 -5.65 -2.78
N ALA A 128 -9.76 -5.80 -3.45
CA ALA A 128 -8.89 -6.97 -3.28
C ALA A 128 -8.40 -7.10 -1.84
N GLN A 129 -8.04 -5.99 -1.20
CA GLN A 129 -7.64 -5.96 0.20
C GLN A 129 -8.77 -6.41 1.13
N ILE A 130 -9.97 -5.84 0.97
CA ILE A 130 -11.15 -6.22 1.76
C ILE A 130 -11.45 -7.73 1.61
N ILE A 131 -11.29 -8.29 0.41
CA ILE A 131 -11.49 -9.73 0.17
C ILE A 131 -10.43 -10.55 0.92
N VAL A 132 -9.15 -10.19 0.82
CA VAL A 132 -8.06 -10.89 1.53
C VAL A 132 -8.29 -10.86 3.03
N ASP A 133 -8.58 -9.69 3.59
CA ASP A 133 -8.85 -9.55 5.02
C ASP A 133 -10.08 -10.33 5.46
N LEU A 134 -11.16 -10.35 4.66
CA LEU A 134 -12.35 -11.15 4.95
C LEU A 134 -12.06 -12.66 4.92
N THR A 135 -11.23 -13.12 3.98
CA THR A 135 -10.80 -14.51 3.92
C THR A 135 -9.92 -14.89 5.10
N LEU A 136 -8.99 -14.03 5.50
CA LEU A 136 -8.13 -14.26 6.67
C LEU A 136 -8.95 -14.29 7.96
N LEU A 137 -9.89 -13.35 8.12
CA LEU A 137 -10.81 -13.31 9.26
C LEU A 137 -11.68 -14.58 9.32
N ALA A 138 -12.17 -15.05 8.17
CA ALA A 138 -12.90 -16.33 8.09
C ALA A 138 -12.02 -17.53 8.47
N THR A 139 -10.74 -17.57 8.05
CA THR A 139 -9.83 -18.68 8.42
C THR A 139 -9.34 -18.65 9.87
N VAL A 140 -9.29 -17.48 10.50
CA VAL A 140 -8.82 -17.31 11.89
C VAL A 140 -9.98 -17.39 12.90
N VAL A 141 -11.21 -17.05 12.50
CA VAL A 141 -12.42 -17.14 13.36
C VAL A 141 -13.16 -18.48 13.21
N ALA A 142 -13.13 -19.15 12.05
CA ALA A 142 -13.72 -20.48 11.90
C ALA A 142 -13.11 -21.63 12.75
N PRO A 143 -11.84 -21.58 13.23
CA PRO A 143 -11.30 -22.58 14.14
C PRO A 143 -11.57 -22.30 15.63
N LEU A 144 -12.50 -21.41 15.97
CA LEU A 144 -12.99 -21.19 17.35
C LEU A 144 -14.42 -21.72 17.53
#